data_AF-A0A8K0UX64-F1
#
_entry.id   AF-A0A8K0UX64-F1
#
_cell.length_a   1.000
_cell.length_b   1.000
_cell.length_c   1.000
_cell.angle_alpha   90.00
_cell.angle_beta   90.00
_cell.angle_gamma   90.00
#
_symmetry.space_group_name_H-M   'P 1'
#
loop_
_entity.id
_entity.type
_entity.pdbx_description
1 polymer ?
#
loop_
_entity_poly.entity_id
_entity_poly.type
_entity_poly.pdbx_seq_one_letter_code
_entity_poly.pdbx_strand_id
1 'polypeptide(L)'
;MPRRASGGVSVHRNGLLNRRVHRAEILQTTGRRCRFCVRWLMEALQWQFLRGFVLAPLTVNREAPERKPFLSRWRELPPVPDWTGDGRTQSVLADALSPVIHRRRFRQYKTLPPRVSLGRRICPSRLGHDKPRIMTEQEREWHASPYLRMLSTPLRNCVLTAQPLPKDFLVRLAPVKVTDSAGSQSKQYLIPSGLEHPRFRSRRATRGIYVVCRQDAIDRLARQPAGYKRIGRYIGLHSSLKKQVSHLLRLRVIQEVEMLADRVRCRPKNAGGQPLLRRLTRAELKSIRDTGIIPYPSAVAVLIVPPLNKDSATGERQMPNHTSFPDPPEMCQISNKPLPPLSQLLCVSSGALEDFPADIPFKLPPPKVPLYNGIPLFPSRPQRAAFHLALNNLLAIERKARYRQEGRPEVHDTGSSSTDKWARRDQKASHAYLLSSDAGTMLRADTVPLAIALWRVRMWEGDMWEGAGQAFKGWRLDTLTE
;
A
#
# COMPACT_ATOMS: atom_id res chain seq x y z
N MET A 1 -61.08 17.70 -33.29
CA MET A 1 -60.50 18.33 -34.50
C MET A 1 -58.98 18.39 -34.34
N PRO A 2 -58.18 18.02 -35.35
CA PRO A 2 -57.31 16.84 -35.22
C PRO A 2 -55.85 17.02 -35.70
N ARG A 3 -54.98 16.03 -35.40
CA ARG A 3 -54.01 15.31 -36.29
C ARG A 3 -52.95 14.62 -35.41
N ARG A 4 -52.98 13.30 -35.19
CA ARG A 4 -52.48 12.19 -36.04
C ARG A 4 -51.11 12.47 -36.69
N ALA A 5 -50.08 11.75 -36.23
CA ALA A 5 -48.96 11.30 -37.06
C ALA A 5 -48.46 9.94 -36.52
N SER A 6 -48.94 8.89 -37.16
CA SER A 6 -48.45 7.51 -37.12
C SER A 6 -47.24 7.39 -38.05
N GLY A 7 -46.13 6.81 -37.58
CA GLY A 7 -44.99 6.43 -38.40
C GLY A 7 -44.55 5.00 -38.06
N GLY A 8 -44.96 4.04 -38.88
CA GLY A 8 -44.45 2.67 -38.88
C GLY A 8 -43.31 2.52 -39.88
N VAL A 9 -42.30 1.74 -39.54
CA VAL A 9 -41.27 1.18 -40.45
C VAL A 9 -40.89 -0.17 -39.85
N SER A 10 -41.44 -1.26 -40.37
CA SER A 10 -40.93 -2.12 -41.44
C SER A 10 -40.07 -3.28 -40.92
N VAL A 11 -40.61 -4.48 -41.16
CA VAL A 11 -40.07 -5.79 -40.88
C VAL A 11 -39.13 -6.20 -42.02
N HIS A 12 -37.90 -6.63 -41.70
CA HIS A 12 -37.10 -7.44 -42.60
C HIS A 12 -36.62 -8.71 -41.89
N ARG A 13 -37.32 -9.80 -42.20
CA ARG A 13 -36.78 -11.18 -42.24
C ARG A 13 -36.23 -11.41 -43.63
N ASN A 14 -35.03 -12.01 -43.72
CA ASN A 14 -34.69 -13.17 -44.57
C ASN A 14 -33.17 -13.31 -44.69
N GLY A 15 -32.67 -14.55 -44.65
CA GLY A 15 -31.27 -14.83 -44.97
C GLY A 15 -30.68 -16.11 -44.39
N LEU A 16 -31.39 -17.25 -44.47
CA LEU A 16 -30.79 -18.59 -44.44
C LEU A 16 -30.05 -18.82 -45.76
N LEU A 17 -28.78 -19.28 -45.75
CA LEU A 17 -28.27 -20.29 -46.70
C LEU A 17 -26.83 -20.75 -46.37
N ASN A 18 -26.72 -22.06 -46.08
CA ASN A 18 -25.73 -23.06 -46.50
C ASN A 18 -24.21 -22.78 -46.48
N ARG A 19 -23.48 -23.67 -45.79
CA ARG A 19 -22.42 -24.57 -46.32
C ARG A 19 -22.04 -25.61 -45.25
N ARG A 20 -22.45 -26.87 -45.43
CA ARG A 20 -21.66 -28.02 -45.95
C ARG A 20 -20.35 -28.28 -45.18
N VAL A 21 -20.34 -29.34 -44.35
CA VAL A 21 -19.81 -30.69 -44.63
C VAL A 21 -18.28 -30.74 -44.56
N HIS A 22 -17.76 -31.31 -43.46
CA HIS A 22 -16.75 -32.35 -43.57
C HIS A 22 -16.93 -33.36 -42.44
N ARG A 23 -17.33 -34.55 -42.86
CA ARG A 23 -17.36 -35.81 -42.14
C ARG A 23 -15.96 -36.43 -42.32
N ALA A 24 -15.36 -36.91 -41.24
CA ALA A 24 -14.28 -37.91 -41.30
C ALA A 24 -14.46 -38.84 -40.11
N GLU A 25 -14.97 -40.03 -40.42
CA GLU A 25 -15.04 -41.21 -39.56
C GLU A 25 -13.64 -41.80 -39.42
N ILE A 26 -13.21 -42.19 -38.20
CA ILE A 26 -12.31 -43.33 -37.99
C ILE A 26 -12.79 -44.11 -36.76
N LEU A 27 -13.42 -45.23 -37.09
CA LEU A 27 -13.35 -46.58 -36.51
C LEU A 27 -13.23 -46.81 -34.98
N GLN A 28 -14.31 -47.44 -34.52
CA GLN A 28 -14.45 -48.47 -33.49
C GLN A 28 -13.19 -49.28 -33.14
N THR A 29 -12.98 -49.53 -31.84
CA THR A 29 -12.73 -50.89 -31.33
C THR A 29 -13.42 -51.09 -29.98
N THR A 30 -14.07 -52.24 -29.88
CA THR A 30 -14.91 -52.74 -28.81
C THR A 30 -14.11 -53.48 -27.74
N GLY A 31 -14.55 -53.44 -26.48
CA GLY A 31 -14.01 -54.27 -25.40
C GLY A 31 -14.91 -54.35 -24.16
N ARG A 32 -15.96 -55.18 -24.25
CA ARG A 32 -16.71 -55.81 -23.13
C ARG A 32 -15.71 -56.54 -22.20
N ARG A 33 -15.91 -56.88 -20.92
CA ARG A 33 -17.01 -56.98 -19.92
C ARG A 33 -16.29 -57.37 -18.62
N CYS A 34 -16.80 -57.00 -17.45
CA CYS A 34 -17.09 -57.99 -16.38
C CYS A 34 -17.94 -57.36 -15.28
N ARG A 35 -19.11 -57.97 -15.06
CA ARG A 35 -20.05 -57.74 -13.96
C ARG A 35 -19.81 -58.84 -12.92
N PHE A 36 -19.87 -58.52 -11.64
CA PHE A 36 -20.38 -59.37 -10.55
C PHE A 36 -20.84 -58.42 -9.43
N CYS A 37 -22.16 -58.21 -9.28
CA CYS A 37 -23.05 -58.81 -8.27
C CYS A 37 -22.78 -58.27 -6.84
N VAL A 38 -23.59 -57.36 -6.28
CA VAL A 38 -24.98 -57.48 -5.75
C VAL A 38 -25.00 -57.92 -4.27
N ARG A 39 -25.91 -57.27 -3.50
CA ARG A 39 -26.34 -57.46 -2.09
C ARG A 39 -25.70 -56.48 -1.09
N TRP A 40 -26.40 -55.76 -0.21
CA TRP A 40 -27.81 -55.77 0.24
C TRP A 40 -28.04 -54.45 1.03
N LEU A 41 -29.15 -53.73 0.84
CA LEU A 41 -30.36 -53.79 1.68
C LEU A 41 -30.28 -52.92 2.95
N MET A 42 -30.87 -51.72 2.91
CA MET A 42 -31.60 -51.05 4.01
C MET A 42 -32.03 -49.63 3.55
N GLU A 43 -32.96 -49.59 2.60
CA GLU A 43 -33.92 -48.49 2.46
C GLU A 43 -35.30 -49.10 2.71
N ALA A 44 -35.86 -48.86 3.89
CA ALA A 44 -37.28 -48.57 4.09
C ALA A 44 -37.56 -48.53 5.59
N LEU A 45 -38.46 -47.61 5.95
CA LEU A 45 -39.04 -47.32 7.26
C LEU A 45 -38.27 -46.28 8.05
N GLN A 46 -38.82 -45.15 8.47
CA GLN A 46 -40.18 -44.58 8.41
C GLN A 46 -40.04 -43.20 9.11
N TRP A 47 -41.04 -42.33 8.97
CA TRP A 47 -41.25 -41.07 9.73
C TRP A 47 -40.82 -39.75 9.07
N GLN A 48 -41.71 -39.25 8.21
CA GLN A 48 -42.20 -37.87 8.38
C GLN A 48 -42.95 -37.79 9.70
N PHE A 49 -42.59 -36.88 10.62
CA PHE A 49 -43.54 -36.13 11.47
C PHE A 49 -42.80 -35.01 12.24
N LEU A 50 -43.20 -33.77 11.91
CA LEU A 50 -43.30 -32.55 12.72
C LEU A 50 -42.11 -32.00 13.57
N ARG A 51 -41.78 -30.75 13.21
CA ARG A 51 -41.63 -29.56 14.09
C ARG A 51 -40.68 -29.63 15.29
N GLY A 52 -39.69 -28.73 15.25
CA GLY A 52 -39.22 -28.04 16.45
C GLY A 52 -37.91 -28.57 17.02
N PHE A 53 -36.79 -28.32 16.36
CA PHE A 53 -35.50 -28.24 17.04
C PHE A 53 -34.79 -26.97 16.60
N VAL A 54 -34.82 -25.97 17.49
CA VAL A 54 -33.86 -24.87 17.51
C VAL A 54 -32.49 -25.51 17.68
N LEU A 55 -31.71 -25.57 16.60
CA LEU A 55 -30.30 -25.92 16.66
C LEU A 55 -29.59 -24.81 17.43
N ALA A 56 -29.39 -25.02 18.73
CA ALA A 56 -28.46 -24.24 19.51
C ALA A 56 -27.08 -24.32 18.83
N PRO A 57 -26.42 -23.18 18.57
CA PRO A 57 -25.06 -23.21 18.04
C PRO A 57 -24.16 -23.87 19.08
N LEU A 58 -23.62 -25.05 18.75
CA LEU A 58 -22.51 -25.65 19.48
C LEU A 58 -21.28 -24.73 19.34
N THR A 59 -21.19 -23.74 20.22
CA THR A 59 -19.97 -22.97 20.44
C THR A 59 -18.97 -23.92 21.09
N VAL A 60 -18.18 -24.60 20.26
CA VAL A 60 -16.96 -25.27 20.72
C VAL A 60 -16.02 -24.17 21.19
N ASN A 61 -16.07 -23.87 22.49
CA ASN A 61 -15.09 -23.06 23.18
C ASN A 61 -13.77 -23.83 23.15
N ARG A 62 -13.02 -23.70 22.05
CA ARG A 62 -11.59 -24.01 22.04
C ARG A 62 -10.93 -22.96 22.94
N GLU A 63 -10.74 -23.32 24.19
CA GLU A 63 -9.84 -22.59 25.08
C GLU A 63 -8.50 -22.43 24.35
N ALA A 64 -8.21 -21.19 23.97
CA ALA A 64 -6.94 -20.87 23.33
C ALA A 64 -5.84 -21.21 24.35
N PRO A 65 -4.80 -21.97 23.95
CA PRO A 65 -3.74 -22.35 24.88
C PRO A 65 -3.20 -21.10 25.57
N GLU A 66 -3.20 -21.11 26.92
CA GLU A 66 -2.67 -20.02 27.72
C GLU A 66 -1.24 -19.71 27.24
N ARG A 67 -1.10 -18.56 26.59
CA ARG A 67 0.21 -18.10 26.12
C ARG A 67 1.02 -17.76 27.36
N LYS A 68 2.01 -18.61 27.67
CA LYS A 68 3.04 -18.30 28.69
C LYS A 68 3.45 -16.85 28.53
N PRO A 69 3.45 -16.03 29.60
CA PRO A 69 3.84 -14.63 29.51
C PRO A 69 5.24 -14.58 28.91
N PHE A 70 5.40 -13.83 27.82
CA PHE A 70 6.70 -13.58 27.21
C PHE A 70 7.53 -12.76 28.22
N LEU A 71 8.21 -13.44 29.14
CA LEU A 71 9.24 -12.83 29.97
C LEU A 71 10.29 -12.28 29.02
N SER A 72 10.52 -10.97 29.12
CA SER A 72 11.53 -10.31 28.32
C SER A 72 12.89 -10.97 28.55
N ARG A 73 13.52 -11.47 27.48
CA ARG A 73 14.87 -12.05 27.56
C ARG A 73 15.96 -10.98 27.60
N TRP A 74 15.59 -9.70 27.45
CA TRP A 74 16.55 -8.62 27.55
C TRP A 74 17.19 -8.58 28.93
N ARG A 75 18.50 -8.38 28.92
CA ARG A 75 19.34 -8.11 30.07
C ARG A 75 20.26 -6.98 29.66
N GLU A 76 20.52 -6.06 30.58
CA GLU A 76 21.53 -5.03 30.36
C GLU A 76 22.86 -5.72 30.07
N LEU A 77 23.49 -5.34 28.96
CA LEU A 77 24.79 -5.87 28.62
C LEU A 77 25.81 -5.27 29.60
N PRO A 78 26.72 -6.07 30.16
CA PRO A 78 27.85 -5.51 30.87
C PRO A 78 28.57 -4.48 29.97
N PRO A 79 29.19 -3.44 30.55
CA PRO A 79 29.97 -2.48 29.77
C PRO A 79 30.95 -3.21 28.85
N VAL A 80 31.09 -2.73 27.62
CA VAL A 80 32.06 -3.31 26.68
C VAL A 80 33.42 -3.17 27.35
N PRO A 81 34.14 -4.27 27.60
CA PRO A 81 35.47 -4.17 28.18
C PRO A 81 36.29 -3.28 27.25
N ASP A 82 37.17 -2.46 27.82
CA ASP A 82 38.16 -1.79 27.00
C ASP A 82 38.87 -2.88 26.17
N TRP A 83 39.25 -2.61 24.93
CA TRP A 83 40.09 -3.53 24.16
C TRP A 83 41.47 -2.94 23.92
N THR A 84 41.64 -1.66 24.27
CA THR A 84 42.96 -1.05 24.32
C THR A 84 43.73 -1.71 25.48
N GLY A 85 45.01 -2.00 25.23
CA GLY A 85 45.91 -2.57 26.23
C GLY A 85 46.35 -1.55 27.29
N ASP A 86 45.97 -0.29 27.10
CA ASP A 86 46.45 0.84 27.89
C ASP A 86 45.91 0.74 29.32
N GLY A 87 46.83 0.69 30.29
CA GLY A 87 46.50 0.66 31.72
C GLY A 87 46.05 -0.70 32.27
N ARG A 88 46.15 -1.80 31.51
CA ARG A 88 45.81 -3.14 32.01
C ARG A 88 47.00 -3.87 32.62
N THR A 89 46.83 -4.37 33.84
CA THR A 89 47.78 -5.25 34.53
C THR A 89 47.53 -6.75 34.29
N GLN A 90 46.37 -7.10 33.73
CA GLN A 90 45.96 -8.49 33.49
C GLN A 90 45.30 -8.66 32.12
N SER A 91 45.29 -9.91 31.62
CA SER A 91 44.62 -10.27 30.37
C SER A 91 43.10 -10.09 30.46
N VAL A 92 42.48 -9.65 29.36
CA VAL A 92 41.00 -9.55 29.19
C VAL A 92 40.28 -10.89 29.41
N LEU A 93 41.02 -12.00 29.29
CA LEU A 93 40.50 -13.33 29.60
C LEU A 93 40.39 -13.59 31.11
N ALA A 94 41.24 -12.96 31.91
CA ALA A 94 41.22 -13.06 33.37
C ALA A 94 40.23 -12.08 34.02
N ASP A 95 39.67 -11.13 33.26
CA ASP A 95 38.64 -10.21 33.76
C ASP A 95 37.42 -10.99 34.28
N ALA A 96 36.93 -10.61 35.47
CA ALA A 96 35.78 -11.24 36.12
C ALA A 96 34.51 -11.28 35.24
N LEU A 97 34.39 -10.34 34.29
CA LEU A 97 33.35 -10.29 33.27
C LEU A 97 33.93 -10.43 31.86
N SER A 98 34.81 -11.41 31.64
CA SER A 98 35.34 -11.66 30.30
C SER A 98 34.21 -12.02 29.30
N PRO A 99 34.12 -11.36 28.13
CA PRO A 99 33.13 -11.67 27.11
C PRO A 99 33.32 -13.05 26.48
N VAL A 100 34.54 -13.60 26.58
CA VAL A 100 34.87 -14.94 26.09
C VAL A 100 34.31 -16.02 27.01
N ILE A 101 34.57 -15.91 28.32
CA ILE A 101 34.08 -16.86 29.33
C ILE A 101 32.57 -16.71 29.51
N HIS A 102 32.07 -15.48 29.58
CA HIS A 102 30.67 -15.17 29.88
C HIS A 102 29.85 -14.84 28.63
N ARG A 103 30.05 -15.56 27.52
CA ARG A 103 29.37 -15.30 26.23
C ARG A 103 27.85 -15.14 26.34
N ARG A 104 27.20 -15.83 27.28
CA ARG A 104 25.75 -15.72 27.54
C ARG A 104 25.33 -14.34 28.09
N ARG A 105 26.18 -13.68 28.89
CA ARG A 105 25.91 -12.35 29.47
C ARG A 105 26.12 -11.23 28.44
N PHE A 106 27.04 -11.42 27.50
CA PHE A 106 27.31 -10.50 26.39
C PHE A 106 26.51 -10.79 25.12
N ARG A 107 25.58 -11.77 25.16
CA ARG A 107 24.70 -12.05 24.03
C ARG A 107 23.77 -10.86 23.85
N GLN A 108 23.95 -10.10 22.77
CA GLN A 108 23.02 -9.04 22.40
C GLN A 108 21.62 -9.64 22.24
N TYR A 109 20.72 -9.31 23.17
CA TYR A 109 19.31 -9.59 23.03
C TYR A 109 18.69 -8.47 22.20
N LYS A 110 17.86 -8.83 21.23
CA LYS A 110 17.05 -7.84 20.54
C LYS A 110 16.09 -7.24 21.57
N THR A 111 16.30 -5.96 21.89
CA THR A 111 15.31 -5.16 22.64
C THR A 111 14.00 -5.12 21.86
N LEU A 112 12.91 -4.83 22.56
CA LEU A 112 11.70 -4.46 21.86
C LEU A 112 11.99 -3.29 20.90
N PRO A 113 11.47 -3.34 19.66
CA PRO A 113 11.73 -2.30 18.68
C PRO A 113 11.30 -0.94 19.25
N PRO A 114 12.06 0.13 18.94
CA PRO A 114 11.75 1.46 19.46
C PRO A 114 10.32 1.84 19.06
N ARG A 115 9.61 2.45 19.99
CA ARG A 115 8.28 3.00 19.75
C ARG A 115 8.35 4.51 19.77
N VAL A 116 7.60 5.12 18.86
CA VAL A 116 7.29 6.55 18.98
C VAL A 116 6.45 6.68 20.25
N SER A 117 7.03 7.20 21.33
CA SER A 117 6.30 7.35 22.59
C SER A 117 5.33 8.51 22.48
N LEU A 118 4.03 8.21 22.61
CA LEU A 118 2.96 9.16 22.33
C LEU A 118 2.37 9.80 23.60
N GLY A 119 2.79 9.37 24.80
CA GLY A 119 2.41 9.95 26.09
C GLY A 119 2.68 9.04 27.31
N ARG A 120 2.71 9.64 28.51
CA ARG A 120 3.00 8.99 29.81
C ARG A 120 1.94 8.00 30.34
N ARG A 121 0.79 7.84 29.68
CA ARG A 121 -0.38 7.10 30.25
C ARG A 121 -0.49 5.62 29.87
N ILE A 122 0.46 5.07 29.12
CA ILE A 122 0.54 3.61 29.00
C ILE A 122 1.34 3.14 30.22
N CYS A 123 0.65 2.71 31.27
CA CYS A 123 1.27 1.92 32.32
C CYS A 123 1.97 0.73 31.63
N PRO A 124 3.29 0.55 31.77
CA PRO A 124 3.95 -0.65 31.30
C PRO A 124 3.38 -1.81 32.14
N SER A 125 2.35 -2.46 31.59
CA SER A 125 1.68 -3.60 32.16
C SER A 125 2.67 -4.73 32.33
N ARG A 126 3.12 -5.01 33.56
CA ARG A 126 3.67 -6.26 34.16
C ARG A 126 4.68 -7.11 33.36
N LEU A 127 5.09 -6.71 32.16
CA LEU A 127 5.94 -7.45 31.22
C LEU A 127 7.41 -7.08 31.45
N GLY A 128 7.98 -7.54 32.57
CA GLY A 128 9.43 -7.57 32.79
C GLY A 128 10.21 -6.24 32.61
N HIS A 129 11.51 -6.38 32.32
CA HIS A 129 12.50 -5.29 32.25
C HIS A 129 12.63 -4.65 30.85
N ASP A 130 12.09 -5.25 29.79
CA ASP A 130 12.25 -4.77 28.40
C ASP A 130 11.11 -3.81 28.03
N LYS A 131 11.27 -2.55 28.41
CA LYS A 131 10.38 -1.47 27.95
C LYS A 131 10.79 -1.08 26.53
N PRO A 132 9.84 -0.88 25.59
CA PRO A 132 10.17 -0.38 24.26
C PRO A 132 10.96 0.93 24.38
N ARG A 133 12.15 0.97 23.77
CA ARG A 133 12.99 2.18 23.67
C ARG A 133 12.18 3.35 23.09
N ILE A 134 12.39 4.54 23.63
CA ILE A 134 11.90 5.77 23.03
C ILE A 134 12.78 6.10 21.84
N MET A 135 12.15 6.35 20.70
CA MET A 135 12.85 6.72 19.47
C MET A 135 13.59 8.06 19.64
N THR A 136 14.89 8.09 19.37
CA THR A 136 15.68 9.34 19.36
C THR A 136 15.21 10.27 18.24
N GLU A 137 15.60 11.54 18.26
CA GLU A 137 15.23 12.49 17.20
C GLU A 137 15.72 12.05 15.82
N GLN A 138 17.00 11.69 15.72
CA GLN A 138 17.60 11.15 14.50
C GLN A 138 16.89 9.87 14.01
N GLU A 139 16.51 8.96 14.92
CA GLU A 139 15.71 7.79 14.54
C GLU A 139 14.33 8.21 14.00
N ARG A 140 13.70 9.24 14.58
CA ARG A 140 12.42 9.74 14.07
C ARG A 140 12.56 10.32 12.67
N GLU A 141 13.63 11.03 12.38
CA GLU A 141 13.94 11.53 11.03
C GLU A 141 14.10 10.38 10.03
N TRP A 142 14.88 9.36 10.40
CA TRP A 142 15.04 8.16 9.57
C TRP A 142 13.71 7.43 9.36
N HIS A 143 12.89 7.34 10.39
CA HIS A 143 11.57 6.74 10.33
C HIS A 143 10.53 7.57 9.57
N ALA A 144 10.73 8.89 9.47
CA ALA A 144 9.94 9.83 8.67
C ALA A 144 10.26 9.71 7.16
N SER A 145 11.45 9.23 6.81
CA SER A 145 11.83 9.01 5.41
C SER A 145 11.13 7.76 4.83
N PRO A 146 10.29 7.91 3.78
CA PRO A 146 9.65 6.75 3.14
C PRO A 146 10.67 5.82 2.48
N TYR A 147 11.76 6.35 1.95
CA TYR A 147 12.78 5.56 1.26
C TYR A 147 13.50 4.62 2.23
N LEU A 148 14.01 5.17 3.35
CA LEU A 148 14.65 4.37 4.39
C LEU A 148 13.70 3.33 4.95
N ARG A 149 12.42 3.68 5.14
CA ARG A 149 11.42 2.74 5.64
C ARG A 149 11.12 1.62 4.65
N MET A 150 11.01 1.88 3.36
CA MET A 150 10.86 0.85 2.33
C MET A 150 12.07 -0.10 2.33
N LEU A 151 13.28 0.44 2.41
CA LEU A 151 14.52 -0.34 2.46
C LEU A 151 14.64 -1.18 3.74
N SER A 152 14.14 -0.67 4.86
CA SER A 152 14.13 -1.41 6.14
C SER A 152 13.13 -2.57 6.21
N THR A 153 12.26 -2.74 5.20
CA THR A 153 11.29 -3.83 5.20
C THR A 153 11.95 -5.20 5.02
N PRO A 154 11.38 -6.29 5.58
CA PRO A 154 11.98 -7.62 5.49
C PRO A 154 12.26 -8.04 4.04
N LEU A 155 13.47 -8.51 3.78
CA LEU A 155 13.86 -9.01 2.47
C LEU A 155 13.08 -10.29 2.14
N ARG A 156 12.64 -10.40 0.87
CA ARG A 156 11.97 -11.57 0.31
C ARG A 156 12.53 -11.86 -1.07
N ASN A 157 12.60 -13.13 -1.42
CA ASN A 157 13.09 -13.54 -2.73
C ASN A 157 12.00 -13.29 -3.77
N CYS A 158 12.34 -12.54 -4.81
CA CYS A 158 11.49 -12.41 -5.98
C CYS A 158 11.52 -13.71 -6.80
N VAL A 159 10.35 -14.24 -7.17
CA VAL A 159 10.27 -15.48 -7.96
C VAL A 159 10.83 -15.34 -9.37
N LEU A 160 10.82 -14.12 -9.94
CA LEU A 160 11.30 -13.89 -11.31
C LEU A 160 12.81 -13.69 -11.38
N THR A 161 13.37 -12.90 -10.46
CA THR A 161 14.79 -12.55 -10.49
C THR A 161 15.64 -13.40 -9.55
N ALA A 162 15.02 -14.20 -8.68
CA ALA A 162 15.66 -14.90 -7.56
C ALA A 162 16.43 -13.99 -6.57
N GLN A 163 16.36 -12.67 -6.74
CA GLN A 163 17.07 -11.72 -5.89
C GLN A 163 16.27 -11.42 -4.61
N PRO A 164 16.96 -11.24 -3.46
CA PRO A 164 16.35 -10.73 -2.24
C PRO A 164 16.06 -9.23 -2.39
N LEU A 165 14.78 -8.85 -2.31
CA LEU A 165 14.34 -7.46 -2.39
C LEU A 165 13.50 -7.10 -1.15
N PRO A 166 13.49 -5.82 -0.71
CA PRO A 166 12.63 -5.43 0.39
C PRO A 166 11.16 -5.61 0.02
N LYS A 167 10.35 -6.05 0.99
CA LYS A 167 8.95 -6.42 0.78
C LYS A 167 8.12 -5.34 0.10
N ASP A 168 8.39 -4.06 0.37
CA ASP A 168 7.60 -2.96 -0.21
C ASP A 168 7.80 -2.81 -1.73
N PHE A 169 8.92 -3.28 -2.27
CA PHE A 169 9.20 -3.37 -3.71
C PHE A 169 8.55 -4.58 -4.38
N LEU A 170 7.81 -5.39 -3.62
CA LEU A 170 7.24 -6.65 -4.09
C LEU A 170 5.70 -6.64 -3.97
N VAL A 171 5.06 -7.36 -4.87
CA VAL A 171 3.64 -7.74 -4.82
C VAL A 171 3.56 -9.21 -4.42
N ARG A 172 2.78 -9.48 -3.37
CA ARG A 172 2.54 -10.84 -2.91
C ARG A 172 1.34 -11.42 -3.64
N LEU A 173 1.52 -12.58 -4.27
CA LEU A 173 0.46 -13.38 -4.89
C LEU A 173 0.28 -14.67 -4.08
N ALA A 174 -0.96 -15.05 -3.80
CA ALA A 174 -1.27 -16.26 -3.06
C ALA A 174 -2.22 -17.16 -3.86
N PRO A 175 -2.02 -18.50 -3.83
CA PRO A 175 -2.94 -19.41 -4.47
C PRO A 175 -4.26 -19.45 -3.71
N VAL A 176 -5.36 -19.36 -4.45
CA VAL A 176 -6.73 -19.49 -3.93
C VAL A 176 -7.43 -20.56 -4.75
N LYS A 177 -8.02 -21.54 -4.06
CA LYS A 177 -8.87 -22.56 -4.69
C LYS A 177 -10.19 -21.91 -5.07
N VAL A 178 -10.58 -22.04 -6.33
CA VAL A 178 -11.93 -21.71 -6.79
C VAL A 178 -12.70 -23.02 -6.81
N THR A 179 -13.82 -23.05 -6.08
CA THR A 179 -14.72 -24.19 -6.08
C THR A 179 -15.50 -24.17 -7.38
N ASP A 180 -15.12 -25.03 -8.32
CA ASP A 180 -15.92 -25.31 -9.50
C ASP A 180 -17.13 -26.18 -9.10
N SER A 181 -18.20 -26.15 -9.91
CA SER A 181 -19.39 -26.97 -9.73
C SER A 181 -19.04 -28.46 -9.56
N ALA A 182 -19.82 -29.16 -8.72
CA ALA A 182 -19.56 -30.51 -8.22
C ALA A 182 -19.01 -31.46 -9.30
N GLY A 183 -17.75 -31.89 -9.15
CA GLY A 183 -17.09 -32.89 -9.99
C GLY A 183 -15.83 -32.44 -10.73
N SER A 184 -15.57 -31.14 -10.89
CA SER A 184 -14.34 -30.62 -11.53
C SER A 184 -13.14 -30.61 -10.57
N GLN A 185 -11.94 -30.93 -11.06
CA GLN A 185 -10.71 -30.78 -10.29
C GLN A 185 -10.56 -29.32 -9.82
N SER A 186 -10.31 -29.11 -8.53
CA SER A 186 -10.24 -27.75 -7.98
C SER A 186 -9.12 -26.94 -8.66
N LYS A 187 -9.51 -25.97 -9.51
CA LYS A 187 -8.57 -25.04 -10.13
C LYS A 187 -8.08 -24.05 -9.09
N GLN A 188 -6.80 -23.74 -9.11
CA GLN A 188 -6.19 -22.74 -8.23
C GLN A 188 -5.76 -21.54 -9.06
N TYR A 189 -6.02 -20.34 -8.56
CA TYR A 189 -5.57 -19.11 -9.18
C TYR A 189 -4.68 -18.32 -8.23
N LEU A 190 -3.66 -17.67 -8.77
CA LEU A 190 -2.89 -16.68 -8.02
C LEU A 190 -3.66 -15.37 -7.94
N ILE A 191 -3.95 -14.94 -6.72
CA ILE A 191 -4.68 -13.71 -6.42
C ILE A 191 -3.77 -12.78 -5.60
N PRO A 192 -3.81 -11.45 -5.82
CA PRO A 192 -3.05 -10.51 -5.01
C PRO A 192 -3.48 -10.58 -3.54
N SER A 193 -2.50 -10.60 -2.64
CA SER A 193 -2.76 -10.78 -1.21
C SER A 193 -1.98 -9.79 -0.37
N GLY A 194 -2.66 -9.14 0.58
CA GLY A 194 -2.03 -8.19 1.51
C GLY A 194 -1.59 -6.87 0.86
N LEU A 195 -2.24 -6.48 -0.24
CA LEU A 195 -2.11 -5.14 -0.81
C LEU A 195 -2.95 -4.11 -0.06
N GLU A 196 -4.15 -4.50 0.37
CA GLU A 196 -5.06 -3.69 1.20
C GLU A 196 -4.55 -3.52 2.64
N HIS A 197 -5.07 -2.51 3.34
CA HIS A 197 -4.75 -2.27 4.74
C HIS A 197 -5.27 -3.40 5.65
N PRO A 198 -4.46 -3.90 6.60
CA PRO A 198 -4.86 -5.02 7.48
C PRO A 198 -6.17 -4.81 8.23
N ARG A 199 -6.51 -3.56 8.59
CA ARG A 199 -7.80 -3.17 9.19
C ARG A 199 -9.00 -3.46 8.30
N PHE A 200 -8.85 -3.30 6.99
CA PHE A 200 -9.95 -3.46 6.03
C PHE A 200 -10.01 -4.90 5.51
N ARG A 201 -8.84 -5.52 5.30
CA ARG A 201 -8.77 -6.91 4.86
C ARG A 201 -7.57 -7.63 5.46
N SER A 202 -7.86 -8.68 6.22
CA SER A 202 -6.85 -9.62 6.72
C SER A 202 -6.30 -10.50 5.59
N ARG A 203 -5.07 -11.00 5.78
CA ARG A 203 -4.46 -11.91 4.81
C ARG A 203 -5.14 -13.28 4.90
N ARG A 204 -5.77 -13.72 3.82
CA ARG A 204 -6.46 -15.03 3.77
C ARG A 204 -5.52 -16.24 3.67
N ALA A 205 -4.37 -16.08 3.02
CA ALA A 205 -3.43 -17.17 2.76
C ALA A 205 -2.10 -16.97 3.49
N THR A 206 -1.59 -18.03 4.12
CA THR A 206 -0.28 -18.07 4.80
C THR A 206 0.87 -18.22 3.81
N ARG A 207 0.70 -19.09 2.80
CA ARG A 207 1.66 -19.28 1.70
C ARG A 207 1.39 -18.32 0.55
N GLY A 208 2.46 -17.88 -0.10
CA GLY A 208 2.39 -17.01 -1.27
C GLY A 208 3.79 -16.73 -1.82
N ILE A 209 3.83 -16.28 -3.07
CA ILE A 209 5.05 -15.86 -3.75
C ILE A 209 5.13 -14.35 -3.87
N TYR A 210 6.34 -13.86 -4.09
CA TYR A 210 6.62 -12.45 -4.27
C TYR A 210 7.14 -12.18 -5.68
N VAL A 211 6.60 -11.13 -6.29
CA VAL A 211 6.95 -10.68 -7.64
C VAL A 211 7.32 -9.20 -7.54
N VAL A 212 8.24 -8.71 -8.36
CA VAL A 212 8.58 -7.27 -8.38
C VAL A 212 7.31 -6.44 -8.61
N CYS A 213 7.17 -5.32 -7.89
CA CYS A 213 6.03 -4.40 -7.99
C CYS A 213 6.08 -3.60 -9.30
N ARG A 214 5.90 -4.30 -10.44
CA ARG A 214 5.82 -3.74 -11.80
C ARG A 214 4.79 -4.51 -12.64
N GLN A 215 4.13 -3.83 -13.57
CA GLN A 215 3.16 -4.46 -14.46
C GLN A 215 3.79 -5.52 -15.38
N ASP A 216 4.94 -5.21 -15.98
CA ASP A 216 5.65 -6.11 -16.89
C ASP A 216 6.14 -7.40 -16.20
N ALA A 217 6.38 -7.34 -14.89
CA ALA A 217 6.72 -8.51 -14.10
C ALA A 217 5.59 -9.56 -14.12
N ILE A 218 4.32 -9.14 -14.12
CA ILE A 218 3.20 -10.09 -14.23
C ILE A 218 3.14 -10.72 -15.63
N ASP A 219 3.47 -9.97 -16.68
CA ASP A 219 3.54 -10.52 -18.03
C ASP A 219 4.67 -11.54 -18.18
N ARG A 220 5.85 -11.23 -17.62
CA ARG A 220 6.97 -12.17 -17.57
C ARG A 220 6.61 -13.43 -16.77
N LEU A 221 5.91 -13.27 -15.66
CA LEU A 221 5.41 -14.38 -14.85
C LEU A 221 4.46 -15.27 -15.65
N ALA A 222 3.57 -14.69 -16.47
CA ALA A 222 2.67 -15.44 -17.34
C ALA A 222 3.42 -16.23 -18.42
N ARG A 223 4.51 -15.68 -18.97
CA ARG A 223 5.37 -16.34 -19.96
C ARG A 223 6.26 -17.44 -19.36
N GLN A 224 6.59 -17.34 -18.06
CA GLN A 224 7.49 -18.26 -17.36
C GLN A 224 6.78 -19.04 -16.24
N PRO A 225 5.96 -20.05 -16.59
CA PRO A 225 5.15 -20.76 -15.60
C PRO A 225 5.95 -21.60 -14.60
N ALA A 226 7.20 -21.94 -14.93
CA ALA A 226 8.06 -22.77 -14.10
C ALA A 226 8.26 -22.21 -12.67
N GLY A 227 8.27 -20.88 -12.51
CA GLY A 227 8.49 -20.24 -11.21
C GLY A 227 7.36 -20.49 -10.21
N TYR A 228 6.10 -20.31 -10.64
CA TYR A 228 4.95 -20.43 -9.74
C TYR A 228 4.30 -21.80 -9.72
N LYS A 229 4.50 -22.64 -10.75
CA LYS A 229 4.04 -24.05 -10.75
C LYS A 229 4.69 -24.91 -9.67
N ARG A 230 5.84 -24.48 -9.13
CA ARG A 230 6.48 -25.11 -7.94
C ARG A 230 5.59 -25.08 -6.70
N ILE A 231 4.67 -24.12 -6.61
CA ILE A 231 3.71 -24.03 -5.49
C ILE A 231 2.58 -25.06 -5.65
N GLY A 232 2.22 -25.41 -6.89
CA GLY A 232 1.13 -26.32 -7.20
C GLY A 232 0.97 -26.54 -8.71
N ARG A 233 0.69 -27.79 -9.09
CA ARG A 233 0.62 -28.24 -10.50
C ARG A 233 -0.49 -27.56 -11.30
N TYR A 234 -1.64 -27.30 -10.66
CA TYR A 234 -2.86 -26.76 -11.29
C TYR A 234 -3.10 -25.28 -10.96
N ILE A 235 -2.04 -24.50 -10.77
CA ILE A 235 -2.13 -23.07 -10.52
C ILE A 235 -2.14 -22.32 -11.85
N GLY A 236 -3.14 -21.47 -12.04
CA GLY A 236 -3.26 -20.54 -13.15
C GLY A 236 -3.07 -19.07 -12.74
N LEU A 237 -2.80 -18.21 -13.72
CA LEU A 237 -2.82 -16.76 -13.58
C LEU A 237 -4.10 -16.24 -14.23
N HIS A 238 -4.83 -15.39 -13.51
CA HIS A 238 -6.04 -14.77 -14.06
C HIS A 238 -5.68 -13.62 -15.00
N SER A 239 -6.40 -13.46 -16.13
CA SER A 239 -6.12 -12.41 -17.13
C SER A 239 -6.29 -10.99 -16.58
N SER A 240 -7.21 -10.79 -15.63
CA SER A 240 -7.43 -9.50 -14.97
C SER A 240 -6.45 -9.20 -13.81
N LEU A 241 -5.47 -10.07 -13.55
CA LEU A 241 -4.56 -9.93 -12.40
C LEU A 241 -3.86 -8.57 -12.38
N LYS A 242 -3.39 -8.09 -13.54
CA LYS A 242 -2.76 -6.77 -13.65
C LYS A 242 -3.71 -5.65 -13.22
N LYS A 243 -4.94 -5.65 -13.75
CA LYS A 243 -5.98 -4.68 -13.41
C LYS A 243 -6.32 -4.73 -11.92
N GLN A 244 -6.42 -5.94 -11.36
CA GLN A 244 -6.72 -6.13 -9.94
C GLN A 244 -5.60 -5.62 -9.03
N VAL A 245 -4.33 -5.90 -9.32
CA VAL A 245 -3.19 -5.38 -8.54
C VAL A 245 -3.17 -3.84 -8.61
N SER A 246 -3.34 -3.30 -9.82
CA SER A 246 -3.38 -1.87 -10.09
C SER A 246 -4.49 -1.16 -9.28
N HIS A 247 -5.69 -1.74 -9.26
CA HIS A 247 -6.83 -1.27 -8.48
C HIS A 247 -6.58 -1.31 -6.97
N LEU A 248 -6.07 -2.44 -6.46
CA LEU A 248 -5.85 -2.63 -5.03
C LEU A 248 -4.73 -1.74 -4.48
N LEU A 249 -3.69 -1.42 -5.28
CA LEU A 249 -2.67 -0.45 -4.89
C LEU A 249 -3.24 0.97 -4.76
N ARG A 250 -4.18 1.37 -5.63
CA ARG A 250 -4.89 2.65 -5.52
C ARG A 250 -5.84 2.67 -4.32
N LEU A 251 -6.59 1.59 -4.11
CA LEU A 251 -7.45 1.44 -2.94
C LEU A 251 -6.64 1.54 -1.63
N ARG A 252 -5.43 0.97 -1.61
CA ARG A 252 -4.50 1.07 -0.48
C ARG A 252 -4.12 2.51 -0.16
N VAL A 253 -3.94 3.37 -1.17
CA VAL A 253 -3.69 4.81 -0.96
C VAL A 253 -4.88 5.47 -0.26
N ILE A 254 -6.12 5.23 -0.72
CA ILE A 254 -7.34 5.77 -0.11
C ILE A 254 -7.46 5.31 1.35
N GLN A 255 -7.28 4.01 1.61
CA GLN A 255 -7.31 3.44 2.95
C GLN A 255 -6.26 4.06 3.87
N GLU A 256 -5.04 4.34 3.39
CA GLU A 256 -4.01 4.98 4.22
C GLU A 256 -4.34 6.46 4.54
N VAL A 257 -5.02 7.19 3.65
CA VAL A 257 -5.53 8.53 3.97
C VAL A 257 -6.59 8.46 5.09
N GLU A 258 -7.50 7.49 5.01
CA GLU A 258 -8.52 7.28 6.05
C GLU A 258 -7.90 6.89 7.40
N MET A 259 -6.90 5.99 7.38
CA MET A 259 -6.16 5.63 8.59
C MET A 259 -5.40 6.81 9.18
N LEU A 260 -4.82 7.67 8.34
CA LEU A 260 -4.15 8.89 8.78
C LEU A 260 -5.16 9.86 9.41
N ALA A 261 -6.33 10.05 8.79
CA ALA A 261 -7.41 10.87 9.33
C ALA A 261 -7.87 10.38 10.71
N ASP A 262 -8.05 9.07 10.89
CA ASP A 262 -8.40 8.49 12.17
C ASP A 262 -7.31 8.69 13.23
N ARG A 263 -6.03 8.54 12.88
CA ARG A 263 -4.89 8.79 13.80
C ARG A 263 -4.86 10.25 14.26
N VAL A 264 -5.05 11.21 13.35
CA VAL A 264 -5.10 12.63 13.68
C VAL A 264 -6.30 12.95 14.57
N ARG A 265 -7.47 12.36 14.27
CA ARG A 265 -8.69 12.53 15.07
C ARG A 265 -8.49 12.05 16.50
N CYS A 266 -7.85 10.89 16.69
CA CYS A 266 -7.57 10.34 18.02
C CYS A 266 -6.48 11.11 18.79
N ARG A 267 -5.63 11.87 18.09
CA ARG A 267 -4.50 12.58 18.71
C ARG A 267 -4.31 13.98 18.13
N PRO A 268 -5.15 14.96 18.53
CA PRO A 268 -5.05 16.33 18.06
C PRO A 268 -3.90 17.13 18.69
N LYS A 269 -3.02 16.48 19.47
CA LYS A 269 -1.89 17.16 20.14
C LYS A 269 -0.86 17.63 19.10
N ASN A 270 -0.18 18.74 19.41
CA ASN A 270 0.84 19.37 18.57
C ASN A 270 0.36 19.70 17.15
N ALA A 271 -0.94 20.00 17.01
CA ALA A 271 -1.54 20.49 15.77
C ALA A 271 -1.05 21.90 15.38
N GLY A 272 -0.62 22.74 16.33
CA GLY A 272 -0.08 24.07 16.02
C GLY A 272 1.32 24.09 15.40
N GLY A 273 1.99 22.93 15.33
CA GLY A 273 3.23 22.79 14.56
C GLY A 273 2.97 22.66 13.06
N GLN A 274 3.90 21.99 12.37
CA GLN A 274 3.74 21.75 10.93
C GLN A 274 2.52 20.84 10.64
N PRO A 275 1.62 21.23 9.71
CA PRO A 275 0.50 20.39 9.32
C PRO A 275 0.96 19.16 8.53
N LEU A 276 0.33 18.02 8.80
CA LEU A 276 0.62 16.76 8.10
C LEU A 276 0.23 16.83 6.63
N LEU A 277 -0.91 17.45 6.36
CA LEU A 277 -1.45 17.71 5.04
C LEU A 277 -1.89 19.17 4.96
N ARG A 278 -1.40 19.91 3.96
CA ARG A 278 -1.80 21.29 3.67
C ARG A 278 -2.23 21.43 2.23
N ARG A 279 -3.20 22.31 1.95
CA ARG A 279 -3.53 22.70 0.58
C ARG A 279 -2.64 23.87 0.18
N LEU A 280 -1.94 23.74 -0.95
CA LEU A 280 -1.10 24.80 -1.50
C LEU A 280 -1.95 25.91 -2.11
N THR A 281 -1.48 27.15 -2.09
CA THR A 281 -2.05 28.28 -2.83
C THR A 281 -1.74 28.15 -4.33
N ARG A 282 -2.42 28.95 -5.16
CA ARG A 282 -2.13 29.00 -6.60
C ARG A 282 -0.75 29.58 -6.87
N ALA A 283 -0.34 30.59 -6.10
CA ALA A 283 1.01 31.15 -6.16
C ALA A 283 2.09 30.09 -5.86
N GLU A 284 1.95 29.34 -4.76
CA GLU A 284 2.89 28.27 -4.39
C GLU A 284 2.93 27.15 -5.44
N LEU A 285 1.78 26.75 -5.98
CA LEU A 285 1.76 25.73 -7.03
C LEU A 285 2.41 26.24 -8.34
N LYS A 286 2.21 27.51 -8.67
CA LYS A 286 2.84 28.15 -9.83
C LYS A 286 4.35 28.22 -9.64
N SER A 287 4.84 28.66 -8.48
CA SER A 287 6.28 28.73 -8.20
C SER A 287 6.95 27.35 -8.24
N ILE A 288 6.30 26.28 -7.75
CA ILE A 288 6.83 24.91 -7.85
C ILE A 288 6.91 24.46 -9.32
N ARG A 289 5.95 24.83 -10.16
CA ARG A 289 5.96 24.49 -11.60
C ARG A 289 7.03 25.26 -12.37
N ASP A 290 7.19 26.54 -12.04
CA ASP A 290 8.13 27.43 -12.73
C ASP A 290 9.57 27.13 -12.32
N THR A 291 9.83 26.87 -11.04
CA THR A 291 11.20 26.57 -10.54
C THR A 291 11.58 25.10 -10.63
N GLY A 292 10.61 24.19 -10.61
CA GLY A 292 10.87 22.75 -10.45
C GLY A 292 11.42 22.36 -9.07
N ILE A 293 11.37 23.28 -8.10
CA ILE A 293 11.90 23.10 -6.74
C ILE A 293 10.75 23.24 -5.72
N ILE A 294 10.73 22.36 -4.72
CA ILE A 294 9.76 22.40 -3.64
C ILE A 294 10.39 23.12 -2.44
N PRO A 295 9.87 24.30 -2.02
CA PRO A 295 10.46 25.13 -0.96
C PRO A 295 10.14 24.63 0.45
N TYR A 296 9.89 23.32 0.63
CA TYR A 296 9.49 22.72 1.90
C TYR A 296 10.40 21.52 2.21
N PRO A 297 11.33 21.62 3.17
CA PRO A 297 12.31 20.57 3.44
C PRO A 297 11.68 19.25 3.90
N SER A 298 10.57 19.33 4.64
CA SER A 298 9.80 18.19 5.13
C SER A 298 8.76 17.66 4.14
N ALA A 299 8.78 18.12 2.89
CA ALA A 299 7.89 17.60 1.85
C ALA A 299 8.22 16.14 1.53
N VAL A 300 7.19 15.29 1.49
CA VAL A 300 7.32 13.89 1.09
C VAL A 300 6.60 13.60 -0.23
N ALA A 301 5.49 14.26 -0.49
CA ALA A 301 4.78 14.17 -1.76
C ALA A 301 3.94 15.43 -2.01
N VAL A 302 3.79 15.79 -3.28
CA VAL A 302 2.81 16.79 -3.73
C VAL A 302 1.75 16.08 -4.56
N LEU A 303 0.47 16.29 -4.25
CA LEU A 303 -0.66 15.62 -4.89
C LEU A 303 -1.53 16.66 -5.61
N ILE A 304 -1.66 16.60 -6.93
CA ILE A 304 -2.57 17.46 -7.68
C ILE A 304 -3.88 16.71 -7.92
N VAL A 305 -4.91 17.01 -7.14
CA VAL A 305 -6.21 16.31 -7.20
C VAL A 305 -7.33 17.31 -7.48
N PRO A 306 -7.64 17.59 -8.76
CA PRO A 306 -8.74 18.48 -9.10
C PRO A 306 -10.08 17.89 -8.66
N PRO A 307 -11.06 18.75 -8.29
CA PRO A 307 -12.41 18.31 -7.99
C PRO A 307 -13.03 17.70 -9.25
N LEU A 308 -13.87 16.70 -9.06
CA LEU A 308 -14.62 16.10 -10.17
C LEU A 308 -15.72 17.04 -10.65
N ASN A 309 -15.83 17.16 -11.96
CA ASN A 309 -16.96 17.80 -12.60
C ASN A 309 -18.23 16.96 -12.36
N LYS A 310 -19.38 17.64 -12.32
CA LYS A 310 -20.68 16.96 -12.40
C LYS A 310 -20.77 16.26 -13.75
N ASP A 311 -21.38 15.08 -13.78
CA ASP A 311 -21.61 14.42 -15.06
C ASP A 311 -22.61 15.24 -15.87
N SER A 312 -22.32 15.44 -17.16
CA SER A 312 -23.16 16.28 -18.02
C SER A 312 -24.56 15.68 -18.24
N ALA A 313 -24.69 14.35 -18.18
CA ALA A 313 -25.95 13.64 -18.37
C ALA A 313 -26.83 13.63 -17.11
N THR A 314 -26.25 13.32 -15.94
CA THR A 314 -27.00 13.19 -14.68
C THR A 314 -27.04 14.48 -13.86
N GLY A 315 -26.12 15.41 -14.09
CA GLY A 315 -25.95 16.62 -13.26
C GLY A 315 -25.41 16.36 -11.86
N GLU A 316 -25.18 15.10 -11.50
CA GLU A 316 -24.72 14.67 -10.18
C GLU A 316 -23.19 14.51 -10.15
N ARG A 317 -22.63 14.54 -8.95
CA ARG A 317 -21.22 14.20 -8.74
C ARG A 317 -21.12 12.69 -8.53
N GLN A 318 -20.16 12.08 -9.22
CA GLN A 318 -19.83 10.67 -9.06
C GLN A 318 -19.70 10.25 -7.59
N MET A 319 -20.38 9.17 -7.24
CA MET A 319 -20.33 8.62 -5.88
C MET A 319 -18.95 8.00 -5.60
N PRO A 320 -18.40 8.19 -4.39
CA PRO A 320 -17.15 7.57 -4.00
C PRO A 320 -17.27 6.05 -3.92
N ASN A 321 -16.36 5.32 -4.57
CA ASN A 321 -16.31 3.85 -4.52
C ASN A 321 -15.09 3.37 -3.71
N HIS A 322 -15.35 2.54 -2.69
CA HIS A 322 -14.33 1.93 -1.80
C HIS A 322 -14.22 0.40 -1.97
N THR A 323 -14.83 -0.17 -3.01
CA THR A 323 -14.87 -1.62 -3.21
C THR A 323 -13.51 -2.20 -3.63
N SER A 324 -13.22 -3.41 -3.16
CA SER A 324 -12.00 -4.15 -3.53
C SER A 324 -12.05 -4.74 -4.94
N PHE A 325 -13.18 -4.62 -5.64
CA PHE A 325 -13.35 -5.12 -7.00
C PHE A 325 -13.04 -4.02 -8.01
N PRO A 326 -12.32 -4.34 -9.10
CA PRO A 326 -12.04 -3.37 -10.14
C PRO A 326 -13.35 -2.89 -10.78
N ASP A 327 -13.41 -1.59 -11.07
CA ASP A 327 -14.54 -1.02 -11.81
C ASP A 327 -14.64 -1.65 -13.21
N PRO A 328 -15.86 -1.82 -13.75
CA PRO A 328 -16.04 -2.28 -15.11
C PRO A 328 -15.34 -1.32 -16.10
N PRO A 329 -14.80 -1.85 -17.22
CA PRO A 329 -14.02 -1.05 -18.17
C PRO A 329 -14.79 0.16 -18.73
N GLU A 330 -16.12 0.08 -18.78
CA GLU A 330 -17.02 1.15 -19.25
C GLU A 330 -16.92 2.43 -18.42
N MET A 331 -16.49 2.36 -17.16
CA MET A 331 -16.32 3.53 -16.29
C MET A 331 -14.99 4.27 -16.51
N CYS A 332 -14.05 3.67 -17.24
CA CYS A 332 -12.77 4.28 -17.59
C CYS A 332 -12.91 5.07 -18.89
N GLN A 333 -13.43 6.30 -18.80
CA GLN A 333 -13.44 7.20 -19.95
C GLN A 333 -12.01 7.55 -20.36
N ILE A 334 -11.57 7.01 -21.51
CA ILE A 334 -10.31 7.39 -22.13
C ILE A 334 -10.54 8.78 -22.73
N SER A 335 -9.93 9.79 -22.12
CA SER A 335 -9.85 11.09 -22.77
C SER A 335 -8.90 10.97 -23.96
N ASN A 336 -9.28 11.49 -25.12
CA ASN A 336 -8.38 11.59 -26.28
C ASN A 336 -7.20 12.53 -26.03
N LYS A 337 -7.25 13.33 -24.96
CA LYS A 337 -6.15 14.22 -24.58
C LYS A 337 -5.01 13.39 -23.98
N PRO A 338 -3.74 13.66 -24.35
CA PRO A 338 -2.61 13.00 -23.74
C PRO A 338 -2.67 13.22 -22.22
N LEU A 339 -2.58 12.11 -21.47
CA LEU A 339 -2.59 12.18 -20.02
C LEU A 339 -1.28 12.82 -19.55
N PRO A 340 -1.31 13.67 -18.50
CA PRO A 340 -0.08 14.13 -17.87
C PRO A 340 0.67 12.91 -17.30
N PRO A 341 2.00 13.00 -17.10
CA PRO A 341 2.76 11.92 -16.49
C PRO A 341 2.16 11.57 -15.12
N LEU A 342 2.20 10.30 -14.73
CA LEU A 342 1.66 9.88 -13.44
C LEU A 342 2.35 10.63 -12.31
N SER A 343 3.67 10.78 -12.39
CA SER A 343 4.44 11.52 -11.40
C SER A 343 5.77 12.10 -11.89
N GLN A 344 6.08 13.33 -11.48
CA GLN A 344 7.35 14.01 -11.76
C GLN A 344 8.20 14.11 -10.48
N LEU A 345 9.49 13.80 -10.54
CA LEU A 345 10.39 13.92 -9.39
C LEU A 345 11.01 15.33 -9.36
N LEU A 346 10.70 16.10 -8.33
CA LEU A 346 11.18 17.47 -8.14
C LEU A 346 12.25 17.53 -7.04
N CYS A 347 13.18 18.47 -7.14
CA CYS A 347 14.16 18.70 -6.08
C CYS A 347 13.51 19.44 -4.91
N VAL A 348 14.00 19.20 -3.70
CA VAL A 348 13.60 19.96 -2.50
C VAL A 348 14.65 21.05 -2.27
N SER A 349 14.23 22.25 -1.88
CA SER A 349 15.14 23.29 -1.39
C SER A 349 15.85 22.76 -0.15
N SER A 350 17.05 22.20 -0.32
CA SER A 350 17.87 21.78 0.81
C SER A 350 18.67 22.97 1.27
N GLY A 351 18.12 23.73 2.22
CA GLY A 351 18.88 24.79 2.90
C GLY A 351 20.01 24.25 3.80
N ALA A 352 20.09 22.92 3.97
CA ALA A 352 21.02 22.27 4.91
C ALA A 352 22.21 21.58 4.23
N LEU A 353 22.31 21.59 2.90
CA LEU A 353 23.38 20.87 2.19
C LEU A 353 24.66 21.70 1.99
N GLU A 354 24.66 22.98 2.40
CA GLU A 354 25.86 23.82 2.34
C GLU A 354 26.83 23.55 3.50
N ASP A 355 26.41 22.83 4.54
CA ASP A 355 27.22 22.59 5.75
C ASP A 355 28.05 21.29 5.72
N PHE A 356 28.01 20.52 4.63
CA PHE A 356 28.84 19.30 4.56
C PHE A 356 30.31 19.66 4.29
N PRO A 357 31.26 19.14 5.09
CA PRO A 357 32.68 19.38 4.87
C PRO A 357 33.07 18.94 3.46
N ALA A 358 33.87 19.77 2.78
CA ALA A 358 34.26 19.61 1.37
C ALA A 358 34.94 18.27 1.05
N ASP A 359 35.37 17.52 2.07
CA ASP A 359 36.23 16.35 1.96
C ASP A 359 35.48 15.02 1.79
N ILE A 360 34.14 15.00 1.69
CA ILE A 360 33.41 13.75 1.40
C ILE A 360 33.33 13.57 -0.13
N PRO A 361 34.08 12.61 -0.73
CA PRO A 361 34.18 12.46 -2.19
C PRO A 361 32.88 11.99 -2.89
N PHE A 362 31.81 11.72 -2.13
CA PHE A 362 30.53 11.26 -2.65
C PHE A 362 29.42 12.27 -2.40
N LYS A 363 29.23 13.20 -3.36
CA LYS A 363 28.04 14.06 -3.40
C LYS A 363 26.81 13.19 -3.71
N LEU A 364 26.06 12.81 -2.68
CA LEU A 364 24.79 12.12 -2.87
C LEU A 364 23.84 13.03 -3.68
N PRO A 365 23.06 12.47 -4.63
CA PRO A 365 22.10 13.27 -5.38
C PRO A 365 21.08 13.89 -4.42
N PRO A 366 20.64 15.14 -4.68
CA PRO A 366 19.68 15.80 -3.80
C PRO A 366 18.40 14.99 -3.70
N PRO A 367 17.76 14.96 -2.52
CA PRO A 367 16.52 14.22 -2.33
C PRO A 367 15.46 14.74 -3.30
N LYS A 368 14.80 13.82 -4.00
CA LYS A 368 13.70 14.14 -4.91
C LYS A 368 12.36 13.77 -4.29
N VAL A 369 11.38 14.62 -4.49
CA VAL A 369 10.01 14.46 -4.00
C VAL A 369 9.06 14.32 -5.19
N PRO A 370 8.20 13.29 -5.21
CA PRO A 370 7.26 13.07 -6.29
C PRO A 370 6.08 14.06 -6.24
N LEU A 371 5.84 14.73 -7.36
CA LEU A 371 4.60 15.42 -7.70
C LEU A 371 3.70 14.47 -8.48
N TYR A 372 2.61 14.05 -7.88
CA TYR A 372 1.63 13.13 -8.46
C TYR A 372 0.46 13.86 -9.10
N ASN A 373 0.07 13.42 -10.29
CA ASN A 373 -1.15 13.89 -10.96
C ASN A 373 -2.31 12.95 -10.64
N GLY A 374 -3.38 13.48 -10.04
CA GLY A 374 -4.54 12.72 -9.59
C GLY A 374 -5.34 12.03 -10.69
N ILE A 375 -5.24 12.53 -11.93
CA ILE A 375 -5.92 11.96 -13.10
C ILE A 375 -5.32 10.60 -13.49
N PRO A 376 -4.03 10.50 -13.84
CA PRO A 376 -3.38 9.21 -14.10
C PRO A 376 -3.24 8.36 -12.82
N LEU A 377 -3.10 8.97 -11.65
CA LEU A 377 -3.02 8.24 -10.38
C LEU A 377 -4.31 7.50 -10.06
N PHE A 378 -5.48 8.06 -10.39
CA PHE A 378 -6.78 7.40 -10.24
C PHE A 378 -7.58 7.53 -11.55
N PRO A 379 -7.40 6.58 -12.49
CA PRO A 379 -8.12 6.59 -13.77
C PRO A 379 -9.64 6.49 -13.59
N SER A 380 -10.09 5.66 -12.64
CA SER A 380 -11.50 5.54 -12.25
C SER A 380 -12.02 6.83 -11.59
N ARG A 381 -13.12 7.37 -12.13
CA ARG A 381 -13.79 8.55 -11.58
C ARG A 381 -14.31 8.30 -10.15
N PRO A 382 -15.02 7.20 -9.84
CA PRO A 382 -15.44 6.89 -8.47
C PRO A 382 -14.28 6.82 -7.46
N GLN A 383 -13.15 6.21 -7.83
CA GLN A 383 -11.97 6.16 -6.95
C GLN A 383 -11.34 7.54 -6.75
N ARG A 384 -11.29 8.36 -7.80
CA ARG A 384 -10.81 9.75 -7.69
C ARG A 384 -11.72 10.58 -6.78
N ALA A 385 -13.03 10.35 -6.83
CA ALA A 385 -14.02 10.97 -5.95
C ALA A 385 -13.74 10.60 -4.49
N ALA A 386 -13.58 9.30 -4.23
CA ALA A 386 -13.25 8.75 -2.91
C ALA A 386 -11.93 9.32 -2.36
N PHE A 387 -10.89 9.36 -3.19
CA PHE A 387 -9.60 9.92 -2.80
C PHE A 387 -9.67 11.42 -2.47
N HIS A 388 -10.32 12.20 -3.34
CA HIS A 388 -10.52 13.63 -3.11
C HIS A 388 -11.35 13.89 -1.84
N LEU A 389 -12.40 13.11 -1.61
CA LEU A 389 -13.21 13.19 -0.38
C LEU A 389 -12.37 12.87 0.87
N ALA A 390 -11.58 11.81 0.83
CA ALA A 390 -10.69 11.41 1.92
C ALA A 390 -9.66 12.49 2.28
N LEU A 391 -9.04 13.13 1.28
CA LEU A 391 -8.11 14.25 1.49
C LEU A 391 -8.80 15.46 2.14
N ASN A 392 -10.01 15.81 1.69
CA ASN A 392 -10.77 16.91 2.27
C ASN A 392 -11.20 16.62 3.72
N ASN A 393 -11.60 15.37 4.00
CA ASN A 393 -11.92 14.94 5.36
C ASN A 393 -10.69 15.06 6.28
N LEU A 394 -9.52 14.59 5.82
CA LEU A 394 -8.26 14.76 6.56
C LEU A 394 -7.94 16.24 6.81
N LEU A 395 -8.07 17.11 5.80
CA LEU A 395 -7.89 18.56 5.98
C LEU A 395 -8.89 19.18 6.97
N ALA A 396 -10.15 18.75 6.96
CA ALA A 396 -11.16 19.24 7.89
C ALA A 396 -10.83 18.84 9.33
N ILE A 397 -10.39 17.60 9.54
CA ILE A 397 -9.92 17.11 10.85
C ILE A 397 -8.69 17.89 11.30
N GLU A 398 -7.74 18.15 10.39
CA GLU A 398 -6.52 18.91 10.65
C GLU A 398 -6.82 20.34 11.09
N ARG A 399 -7.75 21.03 10.41
CA ARG A 399 -8.20 22.37 10.79
C ARG A 399 -8.91 22.37 12.15
N LYS A 400 -9.77 21.38 12.39
CA LYS A 400 -10.46 21.23 13.68
C LYS A 400 -9.49 20.96 14.83
N ALA A 401 -8.45 20.17 14.59
CA ALA A 401 -7.40 19.91 15.57
C ALA A 401 -6.63 21.20 15.91
N ARG A 402 -6.25 22.01 14.92
CA ARG A 402 -5.59 23.30 15.12
C ARG A 402 -6.46 24.30 15.88
N TYR A 403 -7.71 24.48 15.44
CA TYR A 403 -8.67 25.37 16.10
C TYR A 403 -8.89 25.03 17.59
N ARG A 404 -8.84 23.74 17.96
CA ARG A 404 -8.96 23.31 19.36
C ARG A 404 -7.74 23.62 20.21
N GLN A 405 -6.56 23.76 19.61
CA GLN A 405 -5.31 23.98 20.34
C GLN A 405 -4.94 25.45 20.45
N GLU A 406 -5.06 26.19 19.34
CA GLU A 406 -4.69 27.60 19.26
C GLU A 406 -5.86 28.51 19.69
N GLY A 407 -7.03 27.94 19.95
CA GLY A 407 -8.26 28.70 20.12
C GLY A 407 -8.80 29.20 18.78
N ARG A 408 -9.85 30.04 18.85
CA ARG A 408 -10.19 30.87 17.70
C ARG A 408 -8.94 31.73 17.48
N PRO A 409 -8.27 31.67 16.32
CA PRO A 409 -7.17 32.59 16.06
C PRO A 409 -7.76 33.95 16.36
N GLU A 410 -7.20 34.66 17.34
CA GLU A 410 -7.57 36.03 17.59
C GLU A 410 -7.45 36.68 16.21
N VAL A 411 -8.60 37.03 15.65
CA VAL A 411 -8.64 37.88 14.47
C VAL A 411 -8.10 39.17 15.05
N HIS A 412 -6.77 39.28 15.10
CA HIS A 412 -6.15 40.57 15.27
C HIS A 412 -6.74 41.34 14.11
N ASP A 413 -7.71 42.20 14.45
CA ASP A 413 -8.20 43.30 13.64
C ASP A 413 -7.01 44.24 13.42
N THR A 414 -5.95 43.74 12.77
CA THR A 414 -5.14 44.59 11.91
C THR A 414 -6.15 45.12 10.92
N GLY A 415 -6.57 46.37 11.13
CA GLY A 415 -7.65 47.09 10.46
C GLY A 415 -7.47 47.21 8.94
N SER A 416 -7.33 46.07 8.28
CA SER A 416 -7.50 45.83 6.87
C SER A 416 -8.98 46.03 6.60
N SER A 417 -9.33 47.32 6.54
CA SER A 417 -10.45 47.91 5.84
C SER A 417 -11.13 46.92 4.91
N SER A 418 -12.45 46.81 5.06
CA SER A 418 -13.40 45.92 4.37
C SER A 418 -13.46 46.07 2.84
N THR A 419 -12.43 46.63 2.22
CA THR A 419 -12.28 46.89 0.79
C THR A 419 -11.50 45.79 0.05
N ASP A 420 -10.73 44.94 0.74
CA ASP A 420 -10.07 43.76 0.14
C ASP A 420 -11.05 42.56 -0.01
N LYS A 421 -12.25 42.80 -0.52
CA LYS A 421 -13.30 41.77 -0.67
C LYS A 421 -12.92 40.65 -1.63
N TRP A 422 -11.86 40.82 -2.43
CA TRP A 422 -11.43 39.86 -3.44
C TRP A 422 -9.98 39.50 -3.14
N ALA A 423 -9.78 38.54 -2.24
CA ALA A 423 -8.47 37.93 -1.99
C ALA A 423 -7.75 37.75 -3.34
N ARG A 424 -6.58 38.40 -3.49
CA ARG A 424 -5.83 38.46 -4.75
C ARG A 424 -5.82 37.06 -5.36
N ARG A 425 -6.16 36.96 -6.65
CA ARG A 425 -6.44 35.70 -7.39
C ARG A 425 -5.45 34.55 -7.11
N ASP A 426 -4.23 34.89 -6.75
CA ASP A 426 -3.10 34.00 -6.48
C ASP A 426 -3.06 33.41 -5.05
N GLN A 427 -3.67 34.07 -4.07
CA GLN A 427 -3.78 33.57 -2.69
C GLN A 427 -4.87 32.51 -2.53
N LYS A 428 -5.74 32.32 -3.54
CA LYS A 428 -6.77 31.29 -3.50
C LYS A 428 -6.15 29.90 -3.42
N ALA A 429 -6.71 29.06 -2.56
CA ALA A 429 -6.28 27.68 -2.41
C ALA A 429 -6.38 26.92 -3.74
N SER A 430 -5.32 26.22 -4.11
CA SER A 430 -5.23 25.40 -5.31
C SER A 430 -5.84 24.01 -5.11
N HIS A 431 -5.72 23.16 -6.12
CA HIS A 431 -6.07 21.73 -6.03
C HIS A 431 -4.87 20.84 -5.68
N ALA A 432 -3.75 21.44 -5.30
CA ALA A 432 -2.56 20.73 -4.86
C ALA A 432 -2.52 20.59 -3.34
N TYR A 433 -2.10 19.41 -2.89
CA TYR A 433 -1.95 19.06 -1.50
C TYR A 433 -0.48 18.71 -1.25
N LEU A 434 0.10 19.29 -0.20
CA LEU A 434 1.43 19.00 0.29
C LEU A 434 1.33 18.02 1.46
N LEU A 435 1.94 16.84 1.30
CA LEU A 435 2.12 15.85 2.36
C LEU A 435 3.50 16.04 2.99
N SER A 436 3.54 16.25 4.30
CA SER A 436 4.78 16.46 5.05
C SER A 436 5.12 15.26 5.95
N SER A 437 6.42 15.01 6.15
CA SER A 437 6.93 14.08 7.16
C SER A 437 8.29 14.57 7.66
N ASP A 438 8.41 14.67 8.97
CA ASP A 438 9.58 15.09 9.73
C ASP A 438 9.53 14.44 11.13
N ALA A 439 10.53 14.70 11.97
CA ALA A 439 10.57 14.17 13.32
C ALA A 439 9.37 14.60 14.20
N GLY A 440 8.84 15.81 14.01
CA GLY A 440 7.74 16.38 14.80
C GLY A 440 6.36 15.84 14.42
N THR A 441 6.09 15.77 13.13
CA THR A 441 4.90 15.18 12.52
C THR A 441 4.80 13.68 12.82
N MET A 442 5.92 12.96 12.84
CA MET A 442 5.98 11.55 13.28
C MET A 442 5.51 11.35 14.72
N LEU A 443 5.82 12.30 15.62
CA LEU A 443 5.31 12.28 16.99
C LEU A 443 3.81 12.50 17.05
N ARG A 444 3.16 13.05 16.03
CA ARG A 444 1.72 13.31 15.98
C ARG A 444 0.97 12.18 15.28
N ALA A 445 1.25 11.97 13.99
CA ALA A 445 0.74 10.85 13.21
C ALA A 445 1.69 10.50 12.05
N ASP A 446 1.90 9.20 11.87
CA ASP A 446 2.80 8.64 10.87
C ASP A 446 2.21 8.75 9.45
N THR A 447 2.78 9.64 8.62
CA THR A 447 2.41 9.88 7.21
C THR A 447 3.12 8.94 6.23
N VAL A 448 4.16 8.24 6.68
CA VAL A 448 5.02 7.43 5.82
C VAL A 448 4.30 6.26 5.14
N PRO A 449 3.37 5.53 5.79
CA PRO A 449 2.59 4.48 5.12
C PRO A 449 1.83 4.97 3.89
N LEU A 450 1.31 6.21 3.92
CA LEU A 450 0.65 6.84 2.78
C LEU A 450 1.65 7.14 1.66
N ALA A 451 2.82 7.69 2.00
CA ALA A 451 3.89 7.94 1.04
C ALA A 451 4.39 6.65 0.38
N ILE A 452 4.57 5.57 1.14
CA ILE A 452 4.94 4.25 0.62
C ILE A 452 3.85 3.71 -0.32
N ALA A 453 2.57 3.85 0.03
CA ALA A 453 1.48 3.42 -0.84
C ALA A 453 1.51 4.16 -2.19
N LEU A 454 1.76 5.48 -2.19
CA LEU A 454 1.93 6.28 -3.41
C LEU A 454 3.14 5.81 -4.23
N TRP A 455 4.29 5.58 -3.59
CA TRP A 455 5.49 5.04 -4.24
C TRP A 455 5.26 3.68 -4.88
N ARG A 456 4.47 2.81 -4.24
CA ARG A 456 4.13 1.49 -4.81
C ARG A 456 3.25 1.61 -6.06
N VAL A 457 2.36 2.60 -6.13
CA VAL A 457 1.63 2.90 -7.37
C VAL A 457 2.59 3.39 -8.46
N ARG A 458 3.51 4.32 -8.12
CA ARG A 458 4.54 4.79 -9.08
C ARG A 458 5.40 3.65 -9.62
N MET A 459 5.91 2.78 -8.74
CA MET A 459 6.71 1.62 -9.13
C MET A 459 5.95 0.66 -10.05
N TRP A 460 4.66 0.44 -9.73
CA TRP A 460 3.80 -0.45 -10.48
C TRP A 460 3.58 0.00 -11.93
N GLU A 461 3.28 1.29 -12.13
CA GLU A 461 2.97 1.87 -13.45
C GLU A 461 4.21 2.05 -14.35
N GLY A 462 5.43 2.03 -13.80
CA GLY A 462 6.66 2.00 -14.61
C GLY A 462 7.37 3.35 -14.81
N ASP A 463 6.77 4.46 -14.35
CA ASP A 463 7.29 5.85 -14.36
C ASP A 463 8.72 6.05 -13.81
N MET A 464 9.29 5.05 -13.14
CA MET A 464 10.66 5.13 -12.61
C MET A 464 11.74 4.80 -13.64
N TRP A 465 11.42 4.11 -14.73
CA TRP A 465 12.43 3.40 -15.52
C TRP A 465 12.60 3.89 -16.95
N GLU A 466 11.70 4.73 -17.46
CA GLU A 466 11.73 5.20 -18.86
C GLU A 466 12.93 6.11 -19.18
N GLY A 467 13.57 6.72 -18.18
CA GLY A 467 14.83 7.47 -18.35
C GLY A 467 16.12 6.65 -18.14
N ALA A 468 16.01 5.37 -17.80
CA ALA A 468 17.13 4.56 -17.30
C ALA A 468 17.55 3.43 -18.26
N GLY A 469 17.31 3.58 -19.56
CA GLY A 469 17.77 2.62 -20.59
C GLY A 469 19.28 2.30 -20.52
N GLN A 470 20.08 3.18 -19.92
CA GLN A 470 21.51 2.95 -19.62
C GLN A 470 21.81 2.68 -18.14
N ALA A 471 21.04 3.22 -17.19
CA ALA A 471 21.44 3.25 -15.77
C ALA A 471 21.21 1.94 -15.00
N PHE A 472 20.47 0.96 -15.54
CA PHE A 472 20.34 -0.34 -14.88
C PHE A 472 21.60 -1.20 -14.97
N LYS A 473 22.58 -0.83 -15.79
CA LYS A 473 23.92 -1.42 -15.72
C LYS A 473 24.59 -1.13 -14.37
N GLY A 474 24.33 0.01 -13.72
CA GLY A 474 25.00 0.39 -12.48
C GLY A 474 24.48 -0.25 -11.19
N TRP A 475 23.31 -0.88 -11.18
CA TRP A 475 22.80 -1.68 -10.03
C TRP A 475 23.01 -3.18 -10.20
N ARG A 476 23.41 -3.61 -11.40
CA ARG A 476 24.30 -4.76 -11.44
C ARG A 476 25.62 -4.19 -10.94
N LEU A 477 26.09 -4.66 -9.78
CA LEU A 477 27.53 -4.84 -9.69
C LEU A 477 27.82 -5.69 -10.92
N ASP A 478 28.36 -5.07 -11.97
CA ASP A 478 29.07 -5.81 -13.00
C ASP A 478 30.07 -6.61 -12.16
N THR A 479 29.70 -7.87 -11.90
CA THR A 479 30.59 -8.81 -11.26
C THR A 479 31.82 -8.73 -12.14
N LEU A 480 32.90 -8.20 -11.57
CA LEU A 480 34.21 -8.14 -12.17
C LEU A 480 34.52 -9.57 -12.62
N THR A 481 34.14 -9.89 -13.84
CA THR A 481 34.66 -11.02 -14.59
C THR A 481 35.94 -10.49 -15.18
N GLU A 482 36.98 -10.48 -14.35
CA GLU A 482 38.36 -10.64 -14.81
C GLU A 482 38.59 -12.12 -15.12
#